data_AF-A0A7D5RR57-F1
#
_entry.id   AF-A0A7D5RR57-F1
#
_cell.length_a   1.000
_cell.length_b   1.000
_cell.length_c   1.000
_cell.angle_alpha   90.00
_cell.angle_beta   90.00
_cell.angle_gamma   90.00
#
_symmetry.space_group_name_H-M   'P 1'
#
loop_
_entity.id
_entity.type
_entity.pdbx_description
1 polymer ?
#
loop_
_entity_poly.entity_id
_entity_poly.type
_entity_poly.pdbx_seq_one_letter_code
_entity_poly.pdbx_strand_id
1 'polypeptide(L)'
;MGKVVPVGKIVGTKVEKEIACSGRQISPDDGTLLIAIPARAVATATPFSIQRLSNTSTGAVGEAYRLLPHGGNFQKSIKFTYNALTTLSFCRNKT
;
A
#
# COMPACT_ATOMS: atom_id res chain seq x y z
N MET A 1 27.25 -0.61 4.35
CA MET A 1 26.91 -0.27 2.96
C MET A 1 25.59 -0.93 2.60
N GLY A 2 24.58 -0.19 2.11
CA GLY A 2 23.29 -0.78 1.71
C GLY A 2 23.43 -1.61 0.43
N LYS A 3 22.89 -2.83 0.43
CA LYS A 3 22.94 -3.74 -0.73
C LYS A 3 21.93 -3.28 -1.77
N VAL A 4 22.37 -3.05 -3.02
CA VAL A 4 21.44 -2.82 -4.14
C VAL A 4 20.69 -4.12 -4.41
N VAL A 5 19.37 -4.05 -4.37
CA VAL A 5 18.47 -5.17 -4.65
C VAL A 5 17.63 -4.84 -5.90
N PRO A 6 17.26 -5.85 -6.71
CA PRO A 6 16.41 -5.62 -7.88
C PRO A 6 15.05 -5.06 -7.45
N VAL A 7 14.42 -4.27 -8.31
CA VAL A 7 13.04 -3.80 -8.06
C VAL A 7 12.06 -4.98 -7.95
N GLY A 8 11.03 -4.81 -7.12
CA GLY A 8 9.98 -5.81 -6.99
C GLY A 8 9.24 -6.04 -8.32
N LYS A 9 8.94 -7.30 -8.63
CA LYS A 9 8.08 -7.69 -9.75
C LYS A 9 6.62 -7.56 -9.34
N ILE A 10 5.74 -7.35 -10.30
CA ILE A 10 4.29 -7.36 -10.06
C ILE A 10 3.87 -8.75 -9.57
N VAL A 11 3.11 -8.79 -8.48
CA VAL A 11 2.53 -10.01 -7.91
C VAL A 11 1.05 -9.74 -7.69
N GLY A 12 0.17 -10.60 -8.19
CA GLY A 12 -1.28 -10.47 -8.01
C GLY A 12 -1.94 -9.42 -8.92
N THR A 13 -3.25 -9.26 -8.70
CA THR A 13 -4.12 -8.43 -9.55
C THR A 13 -4.02 -6.96 -9.18
N LYS A 14 -4.04 -6.09 -10.20
CA LYS A 14 -4.15 -4.64 -10.01
C LYS A 14 -5.59 -4.31 -9.62
N VAL A 15 -5.79 -3.73 -8.44
CA VAL A 15 -7.10 -3.19 -8.02
C VAL A 15 -7.13 -1.71 -8.37
N GLU A 16 -7.99 -1.32 -9.29
CA GLU A 16 -8.13 0.06 -9.76
C GLU A 16 -9.54 0.57 -9.51
N LYS A 17 -9.65 1.78 -8.98
CA LYS A 17 -10.92 2.48 -8.80
C LYS A 17 -10.76 3.95 -9.12
N GLU A 18 -11.74 4.47 -9.83
CA GLU A 18 -11.87 5.90 -10.02
C GLU A 18 -12.41 6.54 -8.74
N ILE A 19 -11.67 7.51 -8.20
CA ILE A 19 -12.02 8.24 -6.99
C ILE A 19 -12.37 9.67 -7.38
N ALA A 20 -13.64 10.02 -7.19
CA ALA A 20 -14.15 11.37 -7.38
C ALA A 20 -14.07 12.19 -6.07
N CYS A 21 -14.52 13.44 -6.13
CA CYS A 21 -14.54 14.36 -5.00
C CYS A 21 -15.36 13.88 -3.79
N SER A 22 -16.20 12.86 -3.92
CA SER A 22 -16.91 12.24 -2.79
C SER A 22 -15.98 11.55 -1.79
N GLY A 23 -14.74 11.24 -2.20
CA GLY A 23 -13.86 10.37 -1.42
C GLY A 23 -14.34 8.92 -1.46
N ARG A 24 -13.45 8.01 -1.04
CA ARG A 24 -13.72 6.57 -0.99
C ARG A 24 -12.61 5.86 -0.20
N GLN A 25 -12.91 4.65 0.23
CA GLN A 25 -11.90 3.72 0.73
C GLN A 25 -11.59 2.66 -0.32
N ILE A 26 -10.30 2.36 -0.51
CA ILE A 26 -9.82 1.31 -1.40
C ILE A 26 -8.88 0.40 -0.63
N SER A 27 -9.08 -0.90 -0.80
CA SER A 27 -8.26 -1.97 -0.25
C SER A 27 -8.05 -3.04 -1.33
N PRO A 28 -6.90 -3.73 -1.33
CA PRO A 28 -6.74 -4.96 -2.09
C PRO A 28 -7.60 -6.07 -1.46
N ASP A 29 -7.86 -7.13 -2.21
CA ASP A 29 -8.71 -8.25 -1.79
C ASP A 29 -8.18 -8.94 -0.51
N ASP A 30 -6.87 -8.89 -0.30
CA ASP A 30 -6.21 -9.49 0.87
C ASP A 30 -6.36 -8.67 2.16
N GLY A 31 -6.97 -7.48 2.11
CA GLY A 31 -7.23 -6.64 3.29
C GLY A 31 -5.98 -6.09 4.01
N THR A 32 -4.77 -6.36 3.48
CA THR A 32 -3.49 -6.03 4.13
C THR A 32 -3.19 -4.52 4.09
N LEU A 33 -3.77 -3.80 3.13
CA LEU A 33 -3.57 -2.36 2.96
C LEU A 33 -4.93 -1.65 2.86
N LEU A 34 -5.12 -0.61 3.66
CA LEU A 34 -6.30 0.24 3.61
C LEU A 34 -5.90 1.65 3.24
N ILE A 35 -6.56 2.21 2.22
CA ILE A 35 -6.36 3.59 1.81
C ILE A 35 -7.68 4.32 1.97
N ALA A 36 -7.73 5.23 2.92
CA ALA A 36 -8.90 6.08 3.18
C ALA A 36 -8.67 7.45 2.55
N ILE A 37 -9.42 7.73 1.49
CA ILE A 37 -9.36 8.98 0.72
C ILE A 37 -10.58 9.81 1.12
N PRO A 38 -10.41 10.90 1.88
CA PRO A 38 -11.55 11.69 2.34
C PRO A 38 -12.20 12.45 1.18
N ALA A 39 -13.45 12.86 1.39
CA ALA A 39 -14.15 13.74 0.46
C ALA A 39 -13.36 15.03 0.22
N ARG A 40 -13.26 15.45 -1.04
CA ARG A 40 -12.49 16.59 -1.52
C ARG A 40 -10.97 16.46 -1.32
N ALA A 41 -10.44 15.24 -1.25
CA ALA A 41 -8.99 15.03 -1.35
C ALA A 41 -8.47 15.25 -2.78
N VAL A 42 -9.28 14.88 -3.77
CA VAL A 42 -9.04 15.08 -5.20
C VAL A 42 -10.10 16.02 -5.78
N ALA A 43 -9.66 16.95 -6.62
CA ALA A 43 -10.54 17.92 -7.27
C ALA A 43 -11.32 17.29 -8.44
N THR A 44 -10.66 16.41 -9.19
CA THR A 44 -11.19 15.69 -10.34
C THR A 44 -11.18 14.19 -10.11
N ALA A 45 -12.06 13.47 -10.82
CA ALA A 45 -12.04 12.02 -10.82
C ALA A 45 -10.65 11.54 -11.26
N THR A 46 -9.98 10.80 -10.38
CA THR A 46 -8.60 10.35 -10.59
C THR A 46 -8.55 8.83 -10.43
N PRO A 47 -7.88 8.10 -11.33
CA PRO A 47 -7.70 6.66 -11.17
C PRO A 47 -6.70 6.39 -10.04
N PHE A 48 -7.16 5.70 -9.00
CA PHE A 48 -6.30 5.14 -7.97
C PHE A 48 -6.13 3.65 -8.20
N SER A 49 -4.90 3.17 -8.12
CA SER A 49 -4.66 1.74 -8.19
C SER A 49 -3.68 1.25 -7.15
N ILE A 50 -3.97 0.05 -6.63
CA ILE A 50 -3.14 -0.71 -5.73
C ILE A 50 -2.67 -1.95 -6.49
N GLN A 51 -1.37 -2.16 -6.53
CA GLN A 51 -0.78 -3.34 -7.15
C GLN A 51 0.28 -3.92 -6.22
N ARG A 52 0.15 -5.19 -5.86
CA ARG A 52 1.15 -5.86 -5.02
C ARG A 52 2.42 -6.14 -5.83
N LEU A 53 3.56 -6.05 -5.16
CA LEU A 53 4.89 -6.26 -5.70
C LEU A 53 5.64 -7.28 -4.83
N SER A 54 6.55 -8.06 -5.45
CA SER A 54 7.46 -8.94 -4.73
C SER A 54 8.44 -8.11 -3.90
N ASN A 55 8.61 -8.44 -2.63
CA ASN A 55 9.57 -7.74 -1.79
C ASN A 55 10.95 -8.39 -1.87
N THR A 56 11.90 -7.71 -2.52
CA THR A 56 13.28 -8.17 -2.74
C THR A 56 14.27 -7.57 -1.73
N SER A 57 13.78 -6.75 -0.80
CA SER A 57 14.63 -6.05 0.16
C SER A 57 15.14 -6.98 1.26
N THR A 58 16.45 -6.94 1.50
CA THR A 58 17.10 -7.71 2.56
C THR A 58 16.66 -7.16 3.93
N GLY A 59 15.74 -7.86 4.62
CA GLY A 59 15.13 -7.40 5.88
C GLY A 59 13.70 -6.85 5.75
N ALA A 60 13.05 -7.07 4.60
CA ALA A 60 11.65 -6.74 4.40
C ALA A 60 10.72 -7.40 5.43
N VAL A 61 9.85 -6.58 6.04
CA VAL A 61 8.72 -7.05 6.84
C VAL A 61 7.44 -6.90 6.03
N GLY A 62 6.89 -8.02 5.57
CA GLY A 62 5.67 -8.08 4.78
C GLY A 62 5.83 -7.77 3.29
N GLU A 63 4.69 -7.61 2.63
CA GLU A 63 4.52 -7.45 1.19
C GLU A 63 4.79 -6.01 0.72
N ALA A 64 5.17 -5.85 -0.55
CA ALA A 64 5.34 -4.53 -1.16
C ALA A 64 4.12 -4.16 -2.01
N TYR A 65 3.79 -2.86 -2.08
CA TYR A 65 2.67 -2.36 -2.89
C TYR A 65 3.09 -1.13 -3.68
N ARG A 66 2.68 -1.07 -4.94
CA ARG A 66 2.71 0.12 -5.80
C ARG A 66 1.36 0.81 -5.73
N LEU A 67 1.38 2.10 -5.43
CA LEU A 67 0.21 2.95 -5.31
C LEU A 67 0.24 4.03 -6.39
N LEU A 68 -0.80 4.08 -7.22
CA LEU A 68 -1.01 5.15 -8.19
C LEU A 68 -2.22 6.00 -7.78
N PRO A 69 -2.24 7.30 -8.09
CA PRO A 69 -1.21 8.04 -8.84
C PRO A 69 0.04 8.37 -8.01
N HIS A 70 1.20 8.42 -8.67
CA HIS A 70 2.43 8.95 -8.08
C HIS A 70 2.47 10.47 -8.22
N GLY A 71 2.85 11.20 -7.17
CA GLY A 71 3.03 12.65 -7.24
C GLY A 71 1.75 13.48 -7.41
N GLY A 72 0.59 12.92 -7.07
CA GLY A 72 -0.67 13.67 -7.10
C GLY A 72 -0.70 14.79 -6.07
N ASN A 73 -1.25 15.95 -6.45
CA ASN A 73 -1.56 17.02 -5.51
C ASN A 73 -2.89 16.75 -4.84
N PHE A 74 -2.86 16.46 -3.54
CA PHE A 74 -4.05 16.21 -2.74
C PHE A 74 -4.37 17.43 -1.88
N GLN A 75 -5.61 17.90 -1.96
CA GLN A 75 -6.09 19.03 -1.16
C GLN A 75 -6.27 18.66 0.32
N LYS A 76 -6.33 17.36 0.62
CA LYS A 76 -6.45 16.81 1.98
C LYS A 76 -5.53 15.62 2.17
N SER A 77 -5.15 15.38 3.42
CA SER A 77 -4.34 14.23 3.82
C SER A 77 -5.09 12.91 3.56
N ILE A 78 -4.41 11.97 2.91
CA ILE A 78 -4.88 10.60 2.69
C ILE A 78 -4.27 9.72 3.77
N LYS A 79 -5.05 8.80 4.34
CA LYS A 79 -4.58 7.87 5.36
C LYS A 79 -4.32 6.49 4.76
N PHE A 80 -3.17 5.92 5.11
CA PHE A 80 -2.77 4.57 4.76
C PHE A 80 -2.64 3.75 6.04
N THR A 81 -3.28 2.60 6.08
CA THR A 81 -3.14 1.63 7.18
C THR A 81 -2.62 0.34 6.59
N TYR A 82 -1.45 -0.10 7.07
CA TYR A 82 -0.81 -1.33 6.62
C TYR A 82 -0.77 -2.34 7.74
N ASN A 83 -1.43 -3.47 7.53
CA ASN A 83 -1.48 -4.58 8.47
C ASN A 83 -0.46 -5.64 8.02
N ALA A 84 0.79 -5.47 8.44
CA ALA A 84 1.77 -6.53 8.28
C ALA A 84 1.37 -7.71 9.18
N LEU A 85 1.02 -8.85 8.60
CA LEU A 85 0.94 -10.12 9.33
C LEU A 85 2.36 -10.54 9.70
N THR A 86 2.92 -9.91 10.72
CA THR A 86 4.18 -10.33 11.29
C THR A 86 3.88 -11.44 12.28
N THR A 87 4.10 -12.70 11.89
CA THR A 87 4.27 -13.77 12.88
C THR A 87 5.61 -13.56 13.58
N LEU A 88 5.62 -12.69 14.59
CA LEU A 88 6.71 -12.65 15.57
C LEU A 88 6.60 -13.94 16.38
N SER A 89 7.28 -15.01 15.93
CA SER A 89 7.54 -16.17 16.77
C SER A 89 8.59 -15.75 17.80
N PHE A 90 8.14 -14.99 18.80
CA PHE A 90 8.94 -14.63 19.96
C PHE A 90 8.96 -15.86 20.88
N CYS A 91 9.90 -16.78 20.65
CA CYS A 91 10.29 -17.74 21.69
C CYS A 91 10.84 -16.95 22.88
N ARG A 92 9.97 -16.61 23.85
CA ARG A 92 10.42 -16.19 25.18
C ARG A 92 11.09 -17.41 25.83
N ASN A 93 12.41 -17.52 25.71
CA ASN A 93 13.16 -18.41 26.57
C ASN A 93 13.31 -17.71 27.92
N LYS A 94 12.52 -18.16 28.89
CA LYS A 94 12.53 -17.69 30.27
C LYS A 94 13.49 -18.60 31.03
N THR A 95 14.63 -18.07 31.44
CA THR A 95 15.49 -18.62 32.51
C THR A 95 15.52 -17.62 33.64
#